data_AF-Q6AHQ9-F1
#
_entry.id   AF-Q6AHQ9-F1
#
_cell.length_a   1.000
_cell.length_b   1.000
_cell.length_c   1.000
_cell.angle_alpha   90.00
_cell.angle_beta   90.00
_cell.angle_gamma   90.00
#
_symmetry.space_group_name_H-M   'P 1'
#
loop_
_entity.id
_entity.type
_entity.pdbx_description
1 polymer ?
#
loop_
_entity_poly.entity_id
_entity_poly.type
_entity_poly.pdbx_seq_one_letter_code
_entity_poly.pdbx_strand_id
1 'polypeptide(L)'
;MTLPVSMDDKELFPKVDILNLTFSPKSEISEDVFKQMFSSLDRLWWSRLVISIRGYVINYVQQNDEVLFSCDDAFIKIHQKLAERNSQFEDAFEYLTAIFHVIREKNTLIQMISNPKSISTTKISPNLDRSFNIIHGNLTPKTIQLTIAQLPAYTMFIKVVVNLQQRWENEKLKKKSIRFETDPEWEPDERVVLFQTFASDNRTWVLLDFDRYILQQWKPSGTSVIFGDRFVEKKKRAGLKLCSTCGMLEQKKAQFASLDEKAYCSKTCFDELNPPMTVNNRGATVVHL
;
A
#
# COMPACT_ATOMS: atom_id res chain seq x y z
N MET A 1 -22.44 1.40 -11.31
CA MET A 1 -22.54 0.19 -10.46
C MET A 1 -21.73 0.46 -9.23
N THR A 2 -22.22 0.12 -8.05
CA THR A 2 -21.68 0.56 -6.77
C THR A 2 -21.50 -0.66 -5.90
N LEU A 3 -20.29 -0.85 -5.34
CA LEU A 3 -19.89 -2.08 -4.67
C LEU A 3 -19.71 -1.84 -3.17
N PRO A 4 -20.77 -1.92 -2.34
CA PRO A 4 -20.72 -1.52 -0.94
C PRO A 4 -19.62 -2.27 -0.17
N VAL A 5 -18.79 -1.51 0.53
CA VAL A 5 -17.74 -1.99 1.44
C VAL A 5 -17.98 -1.29 2.77
N SER A 6 -18.22 -2.07 3.82
CA SER A 6 -18.34 -1.57 5.19
C SER A 6 -17.39 -2.34 6.09
N MET A 7 -16.86 -1.69 7.13
CA MET A 7 -16.06 -2.39 8.14
C MET A 7 -16.88 -3.38 8.99
N ASP A 8 -18.21 -3.29 8.96
CA ASP A 8 -19.10 -4.28 9.57
C ASP A 8 -19.34 -5.51 8.69
N ASP A 9 -18.81 -5.48 7.46
CA ASP A 9 -18.83 -6.61 6.55
C ASP A 9 -17.92 -7.72 7.08
N LYS A 10 -18.51 -8.64 7.84
CA LYS A 10 -17.78 -9.77 8.45
C LYS A 10 -17.22 -10.75 7.42
N GLU A 11 -17.62 -10.69 6.16
CA GLU A 11 -17.03 -11.50 5.08
C GLU A 11 -15.70 -10.89 4.62
N LEU A 12 -15.62 -9.56 4.52
CA LEU A 12 -14.39 -8.84 4.16
C LEU A 12 -13.46 -8.64 5.37
N PHE A 13 -14.03 -8.35 6.53
CA PHE A 13 -13.35 -8.00 7.79
C PHE A 13 -13.86 -8.87 8.95
N PRO A 14 -13.54 -10.18 8.95
CA PRO A 14 -13.99 -11.07 10.01
C PRO A 14 -13.36 -10.69 11.35
N LYS A 15 -14.16 -10.64 12.42
CA LYS A 15 -13.67 -10.42 13.79
C LYS A 15 -13.11 -11.75 14.32
N VAL A 16 -11.80 -11.94 14.20
CA VAL A 16 -11.07 -13.15 14.63
C VAL A 16 -9.98 -12.77 15.63
N ASP A 17 -9.41 -13.74 16.32
CA ASP A 17 -8.32 -13.48 17.28
C ASP A 17 -6.94 -13.39 16.58
N ILE A 18 -6.78 -14.12 15.48
CA ILE A 18 -5.54 -14.20 14.70
C ILE A 18 -5.84 -13.90 13.25
N LEU A 19 -5.03 -13.04 12.63
CA LEU A 19 -5.17 -12.69 11.22
C LEU A 19 -5.03 -13.93 10.33
N ASN A 20 -6.11 -14.29 9.65
CA ASN A 20 -6.12 -15.43 8.76
C ASN A 20 -5.51 -15.06 7.39
N LEU A 21 -4.22 -15.33 7.24
CA LEU A 21 -3.45 -15.22 5.99
C LEU A 21 -3.52 -16.48 5.12
N THR A 22 -4.36 -17.45 5.49
CA THR A 22 -4.65 -18.60 4.64
C THR A 22 -5.54 -18.11 3.51
N PHE A 23 -4.89 -17.83 2.40
CA PHE A 23 -5.53 -17.45 1.16
C PHE A 23 -4.97 -18.38 0.07
N SER A 24 -5.83 -19.26 -0.42
CA SER A 24 -5.60 -20.02 -1.64
C SER A 24 -6.60 -19.48 -2.65
N PRO A 25 -6.24 -18.44 -3.41
CA PRO A 25 -7.13 -17.91 -4.43
C PRO A 25 -7.39 -19.03 -5.43
N LYS A 26 -8.65 -19.48 -5.50
CA LYS A 26 -9.08 -20.33 -6.62
C LYS A 26 -9.08 -19.56 -7.95
N SER A 27 -9.09 -18.22 -7.88
CA SER A 27 -9.21 -17.30 -9.01
C SER A 27 -8.25 -16.13 -8.88
N GLU A 28 -7.55 -15.82 -9.97
CA GLU A 28 -6.77 -14.60 -10.17
C GLU A 28 -7.68 -13.36 -10.25
N ILE A 29 -7.07 -12.18 -10.14
CA ILE A 29 -7.77 -10.93 -10.45
C ILE A 29 -8.06 -10.95 -11.96
N SER A 30 -9.33 -10.92 -12.32
CA SER A 30 -9.76 -10.85 -13.72
C SER A 30 -9.50 -9.44 -14.24
N GLU A 31 -8.71 -9.33 -15.31
CA GLU A 31 -8.43 -8.05 -15.95
C GLU A 31 -9.71 -7.33 -16.35
N ASP A 32 -10.64 -8.03 -17.01
CA ASP A 32 -11.90 -7.46 -17.50
C ASP A 32 -12.77 -6.93 -16.36
N VAL A 33 -12.90 -7.69 -15.28
CA VAL A 33 -13.74 -7.30 -14.14
C VAL A 33 -13.09 -6.18 -13.36
N PHE A 34 -11.78 -6.28 -13.12
CA PHE A 34 -11.03 -5.22 -12.44
C PHE A 34 -11.06 -3.93 -13.24
N LYS A 35 -10.96 -3.97 -14.57
CA LYS A 35 -11.09 -2.80 -15.44
C LYS A 35 -12.44 -2.12 -15.30
N GLN A 36 -13.50 -2.90 -15.20
CA GLN A 36 -14.85 -2.37 -14.99
C GLN A 36 -14.98 -1.73 -13.60
N MET A 37 -14.46 -2.39 -12.55
CA MET A 37 -14.46 -1.85 -11.20
C MET A 37 -13.66 -0.54 -11.15
N PHE A 38 -12.43 -0.54 -11.67
CA PHE A 38 -11.52 0.59 -11.68
C PHE A 38 -12.08 1.80 -12.44
N SER A 39 -12.77 1.59 -13.56
CA SER A 39 -13.41 2.67 -14.31
C SER A 39 -14.73 3.16 -13.72
N SER A 40 -15.42 2.32 -12.93
CA SER A 40 -16.73 2.65 -12.37
C SER A 40 -16.67 3.23 -10.95
N LEU A 41 -15.62 2.92 -10.20
CA LEU A 41 -15.43 3.34 -8.81
C LEU A 41 -14.49 4.53 -8.79
N ASP A 42 -14.85 5.56 -8.03
CA ASP A 42 -14.02 6.76 -7.94
C ASP A 42 -12.76 6.53 -7.09
N ARG A 43 -11.85 7.49 -7.20
CA ARG A 43 -10.60 7.52 -6.46
C ARG A 43 -10.79 7.45 -4.94
N LEU A 44 -11.82 8.11 -4.43
CA LEU A 44 -12.11 8.17 -3.01
C LEU A 44 -12.55 6.79 -2.49
N TRP A 45 -13.32 6.05 -3.28
CA TRP A 45 -13.70 4.68 -3.00
C TRP A 45 -12.48 3.78 -2.85
N TRP A 46 -11.52 3.86 -3.78
CA TRP A 46 -10.27 3.10 -3.70
C TRP A 46 -9.43 3.49 -2.48
N SER A 47 -9.31 4.79 -2.21
CA SER A 47 -8.64 5.32 -1.02
C SER A 47 -9.22 4.70 0.26
N ARG A 48 -10.55 4.74 0.38
CA ARG A 48 -11.30 4.19 1.51
C ARG A 48 -11.11 2.68 1.66
N LEU A 49 -11.12 1.92 0.56
CA LEU A 49 -10.87 0.48 0.59
C LEU A 49 -9.48 0.18 1.17
N VAL A 50 -8.44 0.87 0.68
CA VAL A 50 -7.05 0.66 1.14
C VAL A 50 -6.94 0.97 2.63
N ILE A 51 -7.49 2.09 3.08
CA ILE A 51 -7.43 2.52 4.48
C ILE A 51 -8.19 1.56 5.39
N SER A 52 -9.35 1.07 4.95
CA SER A 52 -10.18 0.08 5.64
C SER A 52 -9.41 -1.22 5.89
N ILE A 53 -8.79 -1.75 4.84
CA ILE A 53 -8.00 -2.99 4.92
C ILE A 53 -6.75 -2.78 5.78
N ARG A 54 -6.09 -1.62 5.66
CA ARG A 54 -4.98 -1.25 6.54
C ARG A 54 -5.41 -1.28 8.00
N GLY A 55 -6.46 -0.55 8.37
CA GLY A 55 -6.99 -0.48 9.73
C GLY A 55 -7.25 -1.88 10.29
N TYR A 56 -7.86 -2.75 9.47
CA TYR A 56 -8.04 -4.15 9.81
C TYR A 56 -6.72 -4.88 10.09
N VAL A 57 -5.76 -4.84 9.16
CA VAL A 57 -4.49 -5.60 9.26
C VAL A 57 -3.63 -5.14 10.44
N ILE A 58 -3.48 -3.83 10.65
CA ILE A 58 -2.56 -3.30 11.67
C ILE A 58 -2.94 -3.74 13.08
N ASN A 59 -4.23 -3.91 13.38
CA ASN A 59 -4.68 -4.38 14.69
C ASN A 59 -4.21 -5.80 15.03
N TYR A 60 -3.87 -6.60 14.02
CA TYR A 60 -3.34 -7.95 14.22
C TYR A 60 -1.81 -8.03 14.20
N VAL A 61 -1.12 -7.06 13.59
CA VAL A 61 0.35 -7.05 13.51
C VAL A 61 1.00 -6.03 14.44
N GLN A 62 0.22 -5.29 15.22
CA GLN A 62 0.67 -4.20 16.10
C GLN A 62 1.75 -4.58 17.15
N GLN A 63 1.92 -5.86 17.45
CA GLN A 63 2.93 -6.32 18.42
C GLN A 63 4.33 -6.48 17.79
N ASN A 64 4.44 -6.41 16.46
CA ASN A 64 5.70 -6.51 15.74
C ASN A 64 5.92 -5.23 14.92
N ASP A 65 6.72 -4.32 15.46
CA ASP A 65 6.99 -3.01 14.85
C ASP A 65 7.53 -3.14 13.42
N GLU A 66 8.47 -4.06 13.16
CA GLU A 66 9.07 -4.24 11.82
C GLU A 66 8.03 -4.68 10.78
N VAL A 67 7.14 -5.62 11.15
CA VAL A 67 6.06 -6.09 10.27
C VAL A 67 5.02 -5.00 10.08
N LEU A 68 4.67 -4.27 11.15
CA LEU A 68 3.75 -3.15 11.07
C LEU A 68 4.27 -2.05 10.14
N PHE A 69 5.54 -1.65 10.29
CA PHE A 69 6.21 -0.70 9.39
C PHE A 69 6.19 -1.17 7.93
N SER A 70 6.51 -2.44 7.70
CA SER A 70 6.55 -3.01 6.36
C SER A 70 5.15 -3.04 5.73
N CYS A 71 4.15 -3.51 6.47
CA CYS A 71 2.75 -3.53 6.03
C CYS A 71 2.24 -2.12 5.67
N ASP A 72 2.61 -1.13 6.46
CA ASP A 72 2.28 0.26 6.18
C ASP A 72 2.90 0.74 4.85
N ASP A 73 4.20 0.49 4.63
CA ASP A 73 4.86 0.83 3.37
C ASP A 73 4.17 0.14 2.17
N ALA A 74 3.69 -1.10 2.33
CA ALA A 74 2.89 -1.78 1.31
C ALA A 74 1.55 -1.09 1.03
N PHE A 75 0.82 -0.66 2.06
CA PHE A 75 -0.44 0.06 1.89
C PHE A 75 -0.27 1.43 1.23
N ILE A 76 0.86 2.14 1.44
CA ILE A 76 1.19 3.33 0.63
C ILE A 76 1.21 2.94 -0.83
N LYS A 77 2.01 1.93 -1.19
CA LYS A 77 2.23 1.60 -2.59
C LYS A 77 0.93 1.16 -3.26
N ILE A 78 0.10 0.39 -2.56
CA ILE A 78 -1.25 0.04 -3.03
C ILE A 78 -2.09 1.31 -3.24
N HIS A 79 -2.10 2.24 -2.28
CA HIS A 79 -2.83 3.50 -2.39
C HIS A 79 -2.37 4.33 -3.59
N GLN A 80 -1.05 4.51 -3.76
CA GLN A 80 -0.44 5.22 -4.89
C GLN A 80 -0.91 4.65 -6.24
N LYS A 81 -1.01 3.32 -6.32
CA LYS A 81 -1.43 2.65 -7.55
C LYS A 81 -2.93 2.74 -7.82
N LEU A 82 -3.77 2.89 -6.80
CA LEU A 82 -5.23 2.81 -6.96
C LEU A 82 -5.99 4.12 -6.77
N ALA A 83 -5.47 5.04 -5.94
CA ALA A 83 -6.22 6.14 -5.36
C ALA A 83 -5.52 7.50 -5.47
N GLU A 84 -4.36 7.59 -6.13
CA GLU A 84 -3.75 8.87 -6.43
C GLU A 84 -4.31 9.47 -7.73
N ARG A 85 -4.15 10.79 -7.89
CA ARG A 85 -4.72 11.53 -9.02
C ARG A 85 -4.25 11.02 -10.39
N ASN A 86 -3.04 10.46 -10.44
CA ASN A 86 -2.41 9.99 -11.67
C ASN A 86 -2.50 8.47 -11.84
N SER A 87 -3.20 7.75 -10.96
CA SER A 87 -3.32 6.29 -11.02
C SER A 87 -3.94 5.86 -12.35
N GLN A 88 -3.25 4.94 -13.06
CA GLN A 88 -3.70 4.35 -14.32
C GLN A 88 -4.09 2.89 -14.09
N PHE A 89 -5.03 2.40 -14.90
CA PHE A 89 -5.52 1.03 -14.82
C PHE A 89 -4.38 0.01 -15.03
N GLU A 90 -3.54 0.24 -16.03
CA GLU A 90 -2.46 -0.67 -16.42
C GLU A 90 -1.46 -0.86 -15.26
N ASP A 91 -1.03 0.25 -14.65
CA ASP A 91 -0.12 0.25 -13.51
C ASP A 91 -0.72 -0.43 -12.27
N ALA A 92 -2.00 -0.17 -12.00
CA ALA A 92 -2.73 -0.77 -10.89
C ALA A 92 -2.85 -2.28 -11.07
N PHE A 93 -3.30 -2.71 -12.25
CA PHE A 93 -3.53 -4.11 -12.54
C PHE A 93 -2.23 -4.92 -12.56
N GLU A 94 -1.17 -4.39 -13.19
CA GLU A 94 0.15 -5.03 -13.19
C GLU A 94 0.71 -5.16 -11.76
N TYR A 95 0.56 -4.12 -10.94
CA TYR A 95 1.02 -4.14 -9.55
C TYR A 95 0.26 -5.18 -8.69
N LEU A 96 -1.07 -5.24 -8.79
CA LEU A 96 -1.86 -6.22 -8.04
C LEU A 96 -1.60 -7.65 -8.52
N THR A 97 -1.37 -7.84 -9.82
CA THR A 97 -0.99 -9.15 -10.40
C THR A 97 0.38 -9.58 -9.90
N ALA A 98 1.34 -8.66 -9.81
CA ALA A 98 2.65 -8.94 -9.23
C ALA A 98 2.52 -9.38 -7.76
N ILE A 99 1.73 -8.66 -6.97
CA ILE A 99 1.47 -9.01 -5.56
C ILE A 99 0.85 -10.42 -5.47
N PHE A 100 -0.10 -10.73 -6.33
CA PHE A 100 -0.75 -12.03 -6.38
C PHE A 100 0.26 -13.18 -6.59
N HIS A 101 1.19 -13.04 -7.53
CA HIS A 101 2.24 -14.03 -7.76
C HIS A 101 3.16 -14.21 -6.56
N VAL A 102 3.54 -13.11 -5.91
CA VAL A 102 4.35 -13.15 -4.68
C VAL A 102 3.64 -13.91 -3.56
N ILE A 103 2.34 -13.70 -3.37
CA ILE A 103 1.54 -14.44 -2.37
C ILE A 103 1.53 -15.94 -2.69
N ARG A 104 1.36 -16.32 -3.96
CA ARG A 104 1.39 -17.73 -4.38
C ARG A 104 2.72 -18.40 -4.10
N GLU A 105 3.82 -17.67 -4.27
CA GLU A 105 5.18 -18.15 -4.08
C GLU A 105 5.71 -17.95 -2.65
N LYS A 106 4.86 -17.58 -1.67
CA LYS A 106 5.30 -17.25 -0.30
C LYS A 106 6.17 -18.34 0.35
N ASN A 107 5.87 -19.60 0.11
CA ASN A 107 6.63 -20.72 0.68
C ASN A 107 8.04 -20.80 0.06
N THR A 108 8.16 -20.57 -1.25
CA THR A 108 9.43 -20.46 -1.96
C THR A 108 10.27 -19.32 -1.38
N LEU A 109 9.66 -18.16 -1.16
CA LEU A 109 10.34 -16.98 -0.58
C LEU A 109 10.85 -17.25 0.85
N ILE A 110 10.03 -17.89 1.70
CA ILE A 110 10.42 -18.26 3.06
C ILE A 110 11.61 -19.25 3.06
N GLN A 111 11.60 -20.22 2.14
CA GLN A 111 12.72 -21.16 1.98
C GLN A 111 14.01 -20.47 1.53
N MET A 112 13.91 -19.53 0.59
CA MET A 112 15.06 -18.77 0.09
C MET A 112 15.74 -17.91 1.17
N ILE A 113 14.99 -17.35 2.11
CA ILE A 113 15.56 -16.62 3.26
C ILE A 113 16.15 -17.54 4.31
N SER A 114 15.49 -18.69 4.54
CA SER A 114 15.96 -19.65 5.54
C SER A 114 17.30 -20.29 5.13
N ASN A 115 17.61 -20.29 3.83
CA ASN A 115 18.90 -20.71 3.30
C ASN A 115 19.37 -19.77 2.18
N PRO A 116 20.02 -18.63 2.48
CA PRO A 116 20.38 -17.62 1.48
C PRO A 116 21.29 -18.13 0.35
N LYS A 117 22.04 -19.22 0.59
CA LYS A 117 22.86 -19.89 -0.44
C LYS A 117 22.02 -20.58 -1.51
N SER A 118 20.73 -20.84 -1.25
CA SER A 118 19.80 -21.42 -2.22
C SER A 118 19.28 -20.40 -3.23
N ILE A 119 19.45 -19.09 -3.00
CA ILE A 119 18.90 -18.05 -3.89
C ILE A 119 19.47 -18.19 -5.31
N SER A 120 20.77 -18.49 -5.43
CA SER A 120 21.44 -18.68 -6.72
C SER A 120 21.14 -20.02 -7.39
N THR A 121 20.59 -20.99 -6.66
CA THR A 121 20.33 -22.36 -7.16
C THR A 121 18.85 -22.71 -7.25
N THR A 122 17.97 -21.92 -6.63
CA THR A 122 16.52 -22.07 -6.69
C THR A 122 16.03 -21.66 -8.06
N LYS A 123 15.31 -22.56 -8.74
CA LYS A 123 14.67 -22.24 -10.02
C LYS A 123 13.52 -21.26 -9.76
N ILE A 124 13.78 -19.98 -9.92
CA ILE A 124 12.80 -18.91 -9.80
C ILE A 124 11.88 -18.96 -11.02
N SER A 125 10.56 -18.90 -10.80
CA SER A 125 9.62 -18.80 -11.91
C SER A 125 9.77 -17.42 -12.59
N PRO A 126 9.69 -17.33 -13.93
CA PRO A 126 9.79 -16.03 -14.62
C PRO A 126 8.76 -15.00 -14.12
N ASN A 127 7.58 -15.47 -13.71
CA ASN A 127 6.54 -14.62 -13.15
C ASN A 127 6.94 -14.03 -11.79
N LEU A 128 7.63 -14.79 -10.94
CA LEU A 128 8.10 -14.30 -9.64
C LEU A 128 9.16 -13.22 -9.81
N ASP A 129 10.14 -13.43 -10.68
CA ASP A 129 11.20 -12.46 -10.94
C ASP A 129 10.64 -11.14 -11.51
N ARG A 130 9.75 -11.22 -12.51
CA ARG A 130 9.03 -10.06 -13.03
C ARG A 130 8.22 -9.35 -11.93
N SER A 131 7.54 -10.10 -11.08
CA SER A 131 6.72 -9.53 -10.00
C SER A 131 7.58 -8.78 -8.98
N PHE A 132 8.76 -9.29 -8.65
CA PHE A 132 9.71 -8.55 -7.81
C PHE A 132 10.16 -7.25 -8.48
N ASN A 133 10.49 -7.28 -9.78
CA ASN A 133 10.86 -6.07 -10.52
C ASN A 133 9.79 -4.98 -10.45
N ILE A 134 8.52 -5.36 -10.48
CA ILE A 134 7.38 -4.44 -10.35
C ILE A 134 7.22 -3.90 -8.92
N ILE A 135 7.39 -4.73 -7.90
CA ILE A 135 7.07 -4.35 -6.50
C ILE A 135 8.26 -3.68 -5.80
N HIS A 136 9.47 -4.21 -6.01
CA HIS A 136 10.67 -3.88 -5.24
C HIS A 136 11.93 -3.67 -6.11
N GLY A 137 11.83 -3.86 -7.43
CA GLY A 137 12.99 -3.96 -8.31
C GLY A 137 13.64 -5.35 -8.17
N ASN A 138 14.94 -5.40 -7.93
CA ASN A 138 15.67 -6.66 -8.03
C ASN A 138 15.32 -7.67 -6.93
N LEU A 139 15.26 -8.95 -7.29
CA LEU A 139 15.17 -10.06 -6.36
C LEU A 139 16.50 -10.22 -5.59
N THR A 140 16.48 -9.86 -4.30
CA THR A 140 17.64 -9.90 -3.41
C THR A 140 17.20 -10.40 -2.03
N PRO A 141 18.09 -10.91 -1.18
CA PRO A 141 17.72 -11.32 0.18
C PRO A 141 16.95 -10.23 0.95
N LYS A 142 17.33 -8.96 0.78
CA LYS A 142 16.69 -7.81 1.41
C LYS A 142 15.28 -7.57 0.88
N THR A 143 15.08 -7.62 -0.43
CA THR A 143 13.75 -7.42 -1.03
C THR A 143 12.83 -8.59 -0.71
N ILE A 144 13.34 -9.82 -0.59
CA ILE A 144 12.57 -10.97 -0.11
C ILE A 144 12.17 -10.78 1.36
N GLN A 145 13.08 -10.29 2.23
CA GLN A 145 12.77 -10.09 3.65
C GLN A 145 11.67 -9.05 3.83
N LEU A 146 11.79 -7.93 3.11
CA LEU A 146 10.77 -6.90 3.05
C LEU A 146 9.44 -7.47 2.55
N THR A 147 9.46 -8.25 1.47
CA THR A 147 8.26 -8.87 0.91
C THR A 147 7.56 -9.77 1.94
N ILE A 148 8.31 -10.59 2.69
CA ILE A 148 7.76 -11.45 3.75
C ILE A 148 7.09 -10.61 4.84
N ALA A 149 7.73 -9.52 5.27
CA ALA A 149 7.17 -8.61 6.27
C ALA A 149 5.91 -7.89 5.75
N GLN A 150 5.74 -7.77 4.43
CA GLN A 150 4.57 -7.17 3.77
C GLN A 150 3.45 -8.14 3.42
N LEU A 151 3.69 -9.46 3.54
CA LEU A 151 2.70 -10.48 3.22
C LEU A 151 1.34 -10.29 3.91
N PRO A 152 1.24 -9.83 5.17
CA PRO A 152 -0.07 -9.59 5.78
C PRO A 152 -0.90 -8.55 5.03
N ALA A 153 -0.30 -7.42 4.66
CA ALA A 153 -0.96 -6.37 3.88
C ALA A 153 -1.36 -6.86 2.49
N TYR A 154 -0.40 -7.43 1.75
CA TYR A 154 -0.63 -7.96 0.41
C TYR A 154 -1.71 -9.04 0.36
N THR A 155 -1.61 -10.04 1.24
CA THR A 155 -2.54 -11.17 1.27
C THR A 155 -3.96 -10.69 1.56
N MET A 156 -4.13 -9.83 2.56
CA MET A 156 -5.46 -9.32 2.91
C MET A 156 -6.04 -8.41 1.84
N PHE A 157 -5.21 -7.56 1.23
CA PHE A 157 -5.67 -6.68 0.17
C PHE A 157 -6.17 -7.47 -1.04
N ILE A 158 -5.37 -8.41 -1.55
CA ILE A 158 -5.76 -9.25 -2.67
C ILE A 158 -6.99 -10.11 -2.34
N LYS A 159 -7.06 -10.67 -1.13
CA LYS A 159 -8.23 -11.44 -0.69
C LYS A 159 -9.52 -10.62 -0.74
N VAL A 160 -9.49 -9.39 -0.24
CA VAL A 160 -10.64 -8.49 -0.29
C VAL A 160 -10.99 -8.11 -1.73
N VAL A 161 -10.01 -7.77 -2.57
CA VAL A 161 -10.23 -7.46 -3.99
C VAL A 161 -10.86 -8.63 -4.75
N VAL A 162 -10.40 -9.86 -4.53
CA VAL A 162 -10.96 -11.05 -5.18
C VAL A 162 -12.40 -11.30 -4.73
N ASN A 163 -12.71 -11.17 -3.43
CA ASN A 163 -14.08 -11.29 -2.95
C ASN A 163 -14.99 -10.19 -3.55
N LEU A 164 -14.48 -8.97 -3.64
CA LEU A 164 -15.17 -7.84 -4.24
C LEU A 164 -15.44 -8.03 -5.74
N GLN A 165 -14.49 -8.62 -6.47
CA GLN A 165 -14.67 -9.02 -7.86
C GLN A 165 -15.82 -10.02 -8.02
N GLN A 166 -15.85 -11.06 -7.19
CA GLN A 166 -16.92 -12.05 -7.21
C GLN A 166 -18.28 -11.41 -6.93
N ARG A 167 -18.34 -10.47 -5.98
CA ARG A 167 -19.56 -9.69 -5.69
C ARG A 167 -19.98 -8.84 -6.88
N TRP A 168 -19.04 -8.14 -7.52
CA TRP A 168 -19.30 -7.32 -8.71
C TRP A 168 -19.94 -8.14 -9.84
N GLU A 169 -19.41 -9.32 -10.11
CA GLU A 169 -19.96 -10.25 -11.11
C GLU A 169 -21.36 -10.74 -10.73
N ASN A 170 -21.58 -11.06 -9.46
CA ASN A 170 -22.88 -11.51 -8.96
C ASN A 170 -23.94 -10.39 -8.92
N GLU A 171 -23.53 -9.14 -8.66
CA GLU A 171 -24.42 -7.98 -8.65
C GLU A 171 -24.79 -7.52 -10.07
N LYS A 172 -23.92 -7.71 -11.07
CA LYS A 172 -24.29 -7.53 -12.49
C LYS A 172 -25.53 -8.32 -12.90
N LEU A 173 -25.76 -9.48 -12.28
CA LEU A 173 -26.91 -10.33 -12.54
C LEU A 173 -28.18 -9.87 -11.78
N LYS A 174 -28.04 -9.02 -10.77
CA LYS A 174 -29.14 -8.51 -9.94
C LYS A 174 -29.25 -6.99 -10.10
N LYS A 175 -30.11 -6.54 -11.03
CA LYS A 175 -30.46 -5.10 -11.21
C LYS A 175 -30.99 -4.47 -9.90
N LYS A 176 -30.10 -3.97 -9.04
CA LYS A 176 -30.41 -3.01 -7.96
C LYS A 176 -29.27 -2.00 -7.84
N SER A 177 -29.63 -0.72 -7.89
CA SER A 177 -28.73 0.41 -7.64
C SER A 177 -28.72 0.72 -6.14
N ILE A 178 -27.59 0.57 -5.44
CA ILE A 178 -27.50 1.00 -4.02
C ILE A 178 -26.09 1.57 -3.70
N ARG A 179 -26.10 2.72 -3.01
CA ARG A 179 -25.17 3.86 -3.06
C ARG A 179 -23.99 3.74 -2.07
N PHE A 180 -22.85 4.37 -2.42
CA PHE A 180 -21.87 4.90 -1.45
C PHE A 180 -22.19 6.33 -0.98
N GLU A 181 -23.17 6.97 -1.61
CA GLU A 181 -23.28 8.43 -1.62
C GLU A 181 -24.03 9.03 -0.43
N THR A 182 -24.60 8.23 0.49
CA THR A 182 -25.45 8.78 1.55
C THR A 182 -25.41 7.93 2.82
N ASP A 183 -24.26 7.83 3.46
CA ASP A 183 -24.23 7.60 4.92
C ASP A 183 -23.64 8.85 5.59
N PRO A 184 -24.46 9.69 6.26
CA PRO A 184 -24.00 10.92 6.91
C PRO A 184 -23.04 10.65 8.09
N GLU A 185 -22.88 9.41 8.53
CA GLU A 185 -21.85 9.03 9.51
C GLU A 185 -20.44 8.84 8.88
N TRP A 186 -20.33 8.85 7.55
CA TRP A 186 -19.14 8.51 6.77
C TRP A 186 -18.71 9.66 5.84
N GLU A 187 -18.82 10.89 6.33
CA GLU A 187 -18.24 12.03 5.65
C GLU A 187 -16.72 11.90 5.66
N PRO A 188 -16.07 11.85 4.48
CA PRO A 188 -14.61 11.83 4.41
C PRO A 188 -14.13 13.16 5.00
N ASP A 189 -13.44 13.11 6.14
CA ASP A 189 -12.70 14.28 6.60
C ASP A 189 -11.45 14.32 5.72
N GLU A 190 -11.42 15.24 4.75
CA GLU A 190 -10.36 15.36 3.73
C GLU A 190 -8.94 15.50 4.33
N ARG A 191 -8.78 15.54 5.66
CA ARG A 191 -7.63 16.12 6.36
C ARG A 191 -7.33 15.42 7.69
N VAL A 192 -6.83 14.19 7.65
CA VAL A 192 -6.41 13.49 8.88
C VAL A 192 -5.00 12.91 8.75
N VAL A 193 -4.08 13.47 9.53
CA VAL A 193 -2.73 12.93 9.74
C VAL A 193 -2.80 11.86 10.83
N LEU A 194 -2.38 10.64 10.51
CA LEU A 194 -2.13 9.62 11.52
C LEU A 194 -0.71 9.81 12.07
N PHE A 195 -0.62 10.17 13.34
CA PHE A 195 0.65 10.19 14.06
C PHE A 195 0.78 8.92 14.88
N GLN A 196 1.64 7.99 14.45
CA GLN A 196 1.92 6.77 15.18
C GLN A 196 3.34 6.83 15.74
N THR A 197 3.42 6.71 17.06
CA THR A 197 4.70 6.70 17.80
C THR A 197 5.24 5.26 17.76
N PHE A 198 6.45 5.08 17.27
CA PHE A 198 7.15 3.80 17.34
C PHE A 198 8.38 3.91 18.26
N ALA A 199 8.79 2.81 18.86
CA ALA A 199 9.91 2.81 19.79
C ALA A 199 11.19 3.33 19.12
N SER A 200 11.73 4.42 19.69
CA SER A 200 12.93 5.19 19.30
C SER A 200 12.87 6.10 18.06
N ASP A 201 11.89 5.98 17.16
CA ASP A 201 11.68 6.91 16.04
C ASP A 201 10.20 7.12 15.72
N ASN A 202 9.79 8.38 15.55
CA ASN A 202 8.42 8.72 15.16
C ASN A 202 8.27 8.65 13.63
N ARG A 203 7.21 8.03 13.09
CA ARG A 203 6.79 8.25 11.70
C ARG A 203 5.44 8.95 11.69
N THR A 204 5.38 10.12 11.09
CA THR A 204 4.13 10.84 10.87
C THR A 204 3.63 10.62 9.45
N TRP A 205 2.43 10.07 9.36
CA TRP A 205 1.75 9.79 8.11
C TRP A 205 0.78 10.92 7.79
N VAL A 206 1.06 11.62 6.69
CA VAL A 206 0.09 12.54 6.10
C VAL A 206 -0.74 11.74 5.11
N LEU A 207 -1.75 11.04 5.62
CA LEU A 207 -2.75 10.42 4.77
C LEU A 207 -3.80 11.49 4.48
N LEU A 208 -3.92 11.87 3.22
CA LEU A 208 -5.04 12.68 2.77
C LEU A 208 -6.22 11.71 2.65
N ASP A 209 -7.36 12.06 3.26
CA ASP A 209 -8.55 11.24 3.46
C ASP A 209 -8.43 10.19 4.58
N PHE A 210 -9.02 10.44 5.74
CA PHE A 210 -9.23 9.39 6.76
C PHE A 210 -10.61 9.58 7.38
N ASP A 211 -11.42 8.53 7.36
CA ASP A 211 -12.80 8.56 7.82
C ASP A 211 -12.87 8.43 9.36
N ARG A 212 -13.72 9.23 10.01
CA ARG A 212 -13.93 9.18 11.47
C ARG A 212 -14.45 7.83 11.93
N TYR A 213 -15.27 7.17 11.12
CA TYR A 213 -15.76 5.83 11.40
C TYR A 213 -14.62 4.80 11.37
N ILE A 214 -13.71 4.89 10.40
CA ILE A 214 -12.53 4.00 10.35
C ILE A 214 -11.63 4.25 11.57
N LEU A 215 -11.43 5.51 11.98
CA LEU A 215 -10.71 5.84 13.22
C LEU A 215 -11.38 5.26 14.45
N GLN A 216 -12.72 5.26 14.51
CA GLN A 216 -13.47 4.72 15.64
C GLN A 216 -13.36 3.19 15.71
N GLN A 217 -13.41 2.51 14.58
CA GLN A 217 -13.37 1.04 14.50
C GLN A 217 -11.94 0.49 14.63
N TRP A 218 -10.94 1.20 14.12
CA TRP A 218 -9.56 0.69 13.98
C TRP A 218 -8.51 1.69 14.46
N LYS A 219 -8.77 2.39 15.58
CA LYS A 219 -7.76 3.25 16.22
C LYS A 219 -6.54 2.39 16.62
N PRO A 220 -5.37 2.55 15.98
CA PRO A 220 -4.20 1.80 16.40
C PRO A 220 -3.76 2.28 17.79
N SER A 221 -3.49 1.35 18.69
CA SER A 221 -3.04 1.66 20.06
C SER A 221 -1.81 2.59 20.04
N GLY A 222 -1.80 3.63 20.89
CA GLY A 222 -0.68 4.60 20.95
C GLY A 222 -0.64 5.65 19.83
N THR A 223 -1.64 5.67 18.94
CA THR A 223 -1.73 6.65 17.84
C THR A 223 -2.48 7.91 18.27
N SER A 224 -1.92 9.08 17.95
CA SER A 224 -2.60 10.36 18.06
C SER A 224 -3.15 10.75 16.69
N VAL A 225 -4.46 10.93 16.59
CA VAL A 225 -5.10 11.48 15.39
C VAL A 225 -4.89 12.97 15.38
N ILE A 226 -4.27 13.52 14.33
CA ILE A 226 -4.04 14.95 14.20
C ILE A 226 -4.67 15.44 12.90
N PHE A 227 -5.57 16.43 12.96
CA PHE A 227 -6.24 16.95 11.77
C PHE A 227 -5.27 17.81 10.92
N GLY A 228 -5.21 17.49 9.62
CA GLY A 228 -3.97 17.47 8.83
C GLY A 228 -3.39 18.80 8.36
N ASP A 229 -4.18 19.72 7.80
CA ASP A 229 -3.60 20.92 7.18
C ASP A 229 -2.94 21.84 8.19
N ARG A 230 -3.60 22.11 9.32
CA ARG A 230 -3.03 22.97 10.36
C ARG A 230 -1.78 22.37 10.97
N PHE A 231 -1.71 21.04 11.10
CA PHE A 231 -0.52 20.38 11.64
C PHE A 231 0.63 20.37 10.64
N VAL A 232 0.37 20.01 9.38
CA VAL A 232 1.36 20.03 8.30
C VAL A 232 1.86 21.46 8.08
N GLU A 233 0.97 22.45 8.02
CA GLU A 233 1.36 23.86 7.93
C GLU A 233 2.17 24.31 9.14
N LYS A 234 1.75 23.96 10.36
CA LYS A 234 2.52 24.27 11.57
C LYS A 234 3.93 23.67 11.51
N LYS A 235 4.06 22.44 10.99
CA LYS A 235 5.34 21.73 10.86
C LYS A 235 6.20 22.30 9.73
N LYS A 236 5.60 22.68 8.59
CA LYS A 236 6.26 23.43 7.50
C LYS A 236 6.75 24.80 7.97
N ARG A 237 5.93 25.55 8.72
CA ARG A 237 6.34 26.82 9.37
C ARG A 237 7.46 26.61 10.39
N ALA A 238 7.50 25.45 11.03
CA ALA A 238 8.60 25.04 11.90
C ALA A 238 9.85 24.57 11.12
N GLY A 239 9.84 24.58 9.78
CA GLY A 239 10.98 24.25 8.92
C GLY A 239 11.14 22.77 8.60
N LEU A 240 10.11 21.94 8.82
CA LEU A 240 10.11 20.51 8.50
C LEU A 240 9.52 20.28 7.09
N LYS A 241 10.11 19.36 6.34
CA LYS A 241 9.72 19.03 4.95
C LYS A 241 8.91 17.74 4.86
N LEU A 242 8.15 17.59 3.78
CA LEU A 242 7.51 16.33 3.40
C LEU A 242 8.36 15.63 2.33
N CYS A 243 8.41 14.31 2.36
CA CYS A 243 8.95 13.53 1.25
C CYS A 243 8.09 13.76 0.01
N SER A 244 8.73 14.07 -1.10
CA SER A 244 8.08 14.41 -2.37
C SER A 244 7.48 13.17 -3.06
N THR A 245 7.91 11.98 -2.65
CA THR A 245 7.48 10.70 -3.23
C THR A 245 6.40 10.02 -2.41
N CYS A 246 6.58 9.91 -1.09
CA CYS A 246 5.66 9.14 -0.23
C CYS A 246 4.89 9.99 0.78
N GLY A 247 5.11 11.32 0.80
CA GLY A 247 4.40 12.22 1.72
C GLY A 247 4.81 12.12 3.20
N MET A 248 5.83 11.34 3.54
CA MET A 248 6.32 11.24 4.92
C MET A 248 6.81 12.59 5.46
N LEU A 249 6.51 12.95 6.70
CA LEU A 249 6.94 14.22 7.32
C LEU A 249 8.25 14.06 8.10
N GLU A 250 9.19 14.99 7.91
CA GLU A 250 10.41 15.11 8.72
C GLU A 250 10.07 15.23 10.22
N GLN A 251 10.83 14.51 11.04
CA GLN A 251 10.76 14.57 12.50
C GLN A 251 11.77 15.55 13.08
N LYS A 252 12.87 15.80 12.34
CA LYS A 252 13.91 16.78 12.66
C LYS A 252 14.22 17.59 11.40
N LYS A 253 14.59 18.86 11.57
CA LYS A 253 14.99 19.72 10.44
C LYS A 253 16.15 19.08 9.69
N ALA A 254 16.05 19.05 8.36
CA ALA A 254 17.06 18.49 7.47
C ALA A 254 17.34 16.99 7.69
N GLN A 255 16.34 16.24 8.14
CA GLN A 255 16.41 14.77 8.21
C GLN A 255 16.41 14.13 6.82
N PHE A 256 15.71 14.73 5.85
CA PHE A 256 15.61 14.20 4.50
C PHE A 256 16.65 14.80 3.57
N ALA A 257 17.18 13.98 2.65
CA ALA A 257 18.00 14.46 1.55
C ALA A 257 17.15 15.37 0.65
N SER A 258 17.72 16.48 0.15
CA SER A 258 17.02 17.42 -0.72
C SER A 258 17.74 17.58 -2.06
N LEU A 259 17.00 17.59 -3.17
CA LEU A 259 17.46 17.91 -4.52
C LEU A 259 16.36 18.72 -5.22
N ASP A 260 16.72 19.83 -5.88
CA ASP A 260 15.78 20.70 -6.61
C ASP A 260 14.51 21.07 -5.81
N GLU A 261 14.73 21.54 -4.57
CA GLU A 261 13.68 21.90 -3.61
C GLU A 261 12.76 20.75 -3.15
N LYS A 262 12.93 19.54 -3.68
CA LYS A 262 12.24 18.32 -3.27
C LYS A 262 13.02 17.59 -2.19
N ALA A 263 12.32 17.10 -1.17
CA ALA A 263 12.91 16.28 -0.11
C ALA A 263 12.54 14.79 -0.28
N TYR A 264 13.45 13.89 0.11
CA TYR A 264 13.31 12.45 -0.06
C TYR A 264 13.69 11.73 1.23
N CYS A 265 12.80 10.85 1.71
CA CYS A 265 13.02 10.15 2.97
C CYS A 265 13.85 8.88 2.85
N SER A 266 14.09 8.40 1.63
CA SER A 266 14.88 7.21 1.33
C SER A 266 15.43 7.29 -0.08
N LYS A 267 16.47 6.50 -0.36
CA LYS A 267 17.01 6.33 -1.71
C LYS A 267 15.95 5.77 -2.67
N THR A 268 15.12 4.83 -2.21
CA THR A 268 14.01 4.28 -3.00
C THR A 268 13.05 5.39 -3.44
N CYS A 269 12.66 6.28 -2.53
CA CYS A 269 11.81 7.40 -2.88
C CYS A 269 12.48 8.38 -3.86
N PHE A 270 13.80 8.56 -3.75
CA PHE A 270 14.55 9.37 -4.69
C PHE A 270 14.57 8.75 -6.11
N ASP A 271 14.92 7.48 -6.20
CA ASP A 271 15.05 6.73 -7.46
C ASP A 271 13.71 6.62 -8.20
N GLU A 272 12.58 6.57 -7.49
CA GLU A 272 11.24 6.53 -8.10
C GLU A 272 10.84 7.82 -8.83
N LEU A 273 11.24 8.98 -8.30
CA LEU A 273 10.98 10.28 -8.94
C LEU A 273 12.10 10.73 -9.87
N ASN A 274 13.28 10.11 -9.74
CA ASN A 274 14.46 10.38 -10.56
C ASN A 274 15.01 9.04 -11.07
N PRO A 275 14.24 8.31 -11.91
CA PRO A 275 14.72 7.07 -12.46
C PRO A 275 16.04 7.32 -13.19
N PRO A 276 17.04 6.43 -13.06
CA PRO A 276 18.31 6.62 -13.73
C PRO A 276 18.07 6.77 -15.23
N MET A 277 18.60 7.84 -15.82
CA MET A 277 18.56 8.01 -17.27
C MET A 277 19.15 6.76 -17.91
N THR A 278 18.34 6.02 -18.69
CA THR A 278 18.84 5.01 -19.61
C THR A 278 19.71 5.72 -20.63
N VAL A 279 21.03 5.75 -20.38
CA VAL A 279 22.00 6.22 -21.35
C VAL A 279 22.05 5.17 -22.45
N ASN A 280 21.34 5.41 -23.54
CA ASN A 280 21.65 4.74 -24.79
C ASN A 280 23.07 5.16 -25.18
N ASN A 281 23.99 4.20 -25.19
CA ASN A 281 25.38 4.39 -25.57
C ASN A 281 25.50 4.94 -27.00
N ARG A 282 25.44 6.27 -27.14
CA ARG A 282 26.05 7.03 -28.22
C ARG A 282 26.60 8.32 -27.62
N GLY A 283 27.88 8.27 -27.26
CA GLY A 283 28.68 9.44 -26.88
C GLY A 283 28.83 9.61 -25.37
N ALA A 284 29.98 9.19 -24.86
CA ALA A 284 30.36 9.34 -23.48
C ALA A 284 30.47 10.82 -23.05
N THR A 285 30.13 11.10 -21.79
CA THR A 285 30.88 12.07 -20.97
C THR A 285 30.86 11.54 -19.54
N VAL A 286 32.04 11.14 -19.07
CA VAL A 286 32.29 10.74 -17.68
C VAL A 286 32.33 12.01 -16.84
N VAL A 287 31.49 12.09 -15.82
CA VAL A 287 31.65 13.06 -14.73
C VAL A 287 32.00 12.27 -13.49
N HIS A 288 33.21 12.50 -12.99
CA HIS A 288 33.67 11.96 -11.72
C HIS A 288 32.95 12.67 -10.55
N LEU A 289 32.52 11.87 -9.58
CA LEU A 289 32.44 12.27 -8.17
C LEU A 289 33.66 11.69 -7.45
#